data_AF-A0A8S8YAU7-F1
#
_entry.id   AF-A0A8S8YAU7-F1
#
_cell.length_a   1.000
_cell.length_b   1.000
_cell.length_c   1.000
_cell.angle_alpha   90.00
_cell.angle_beta   90.00
_cell.angle_gamma   90.00
#
_symmetry.space_group_name_H-M   'P 1'
#
loop_
_entity.id
_entity.type
_entity.pdbx_description
1 polymer ?
#
loop_
_entity_poly.entity_id
_entity_poly.type
_entity_poly.pdbx_seq_one_letter_code
_entity_poly.pdbx_strand_id
1 'polypeptide(L)'
;MKGDRLRLITQDNGPGIPREDIENVFGKFLLGSRFHAIRQTRGQQGIGITGVVMYGQLTAGSKTKVISKISRDSSAVFVELGIDTRRNKATKSGESRDIWLDEKTSEPVPHGLKIETEMRAKYQRGRQSVHQYLRMTSIVNPHASISLIVRDRDGSTIEEDEWQRTTDRFPKRVVSEIKPHPHGIQLGSLQRMLREAEERKMTSFLRHNFSGVSMRAAREILAEAGF
;
A
#
# COMPACT_ATOMS: atom_id res chain seq x y z
N MET A 1 -6.20 -28.66 -8.61
CA MET A 1 -6.54 -27.83 -7.42
C MET A 1 -7.41 -28.59 -6.41
N LYS A 2 -6.91 -29.71 -5.86
CA LYS A 2 -7.49 -30.32 -4.66
C LYS A 2 -6.81 -29.70 -3.44
N GLY A 3 -7.54 -28.87 -2.71
CA GLY A 3 -7.08 -28.27 -1.45
C GLY A 3 -7.53 -26.83 -1.29
N ASP A 4 -8.02 -26.51 -0.10
CA ASP A 4 -8.58 -25.18 0.21
C ASP A 4 -7.51 -24.14 0.51
N ARG A 5 -6.21 -24.47 0.38
CA ARG A 5 -5.09 -23.59 0.75
C ARG A 5 -4.26 -23.21 -0.47
N LEU A 6 -3.93 -21.92 -0.55
CA LEU A 6 -3.00 -21.36 -1.52
C LEU A 6 -1.90 -20.59 -0.82
N ARG A 7 -0.74 -20.52 -1.48
CA ARG A 7 0.37 -19.67 -1.09
C ARG A 7 0.42 -18.50 -2.06
N LEU A 8 0.16 -17.30 -1.56
CA LEU A 8 0.26 -16.06 -2.31
C LEU A 8 1.65 -15.48 -2.11
N ILE A 9 2.39 -15.30 -3.20
CA ILE A 9 3.69 -14.63 -3.21
C ILE A 9 3.57 -13.39 -4.11
N THR A 10 3.95 -12.24 -3.59
CA THR A 10 4.04 -10.98 -4.34
C THR A 10 5.39 -10.36 -4.12
N GLN A 11 6.06 -9.94 -5.19
CA GLN A 11 7.35 -9.26 -5.15
C GLN A 11 7.27 -7.98 -5.97
N ASP A 12 7.79 -6.89 -5.44
CA ASP A 12 7.95 -5.62 -6.13
C ASP A 12 9.40 -5.14 -6.12
N ASN A 13 9.71 -4.24 -7.05
CA ASN A 13 10.98 -3.52 -7.15
C ASN A 13 10.84 -2.08 -6.60
N GLY A 14 9.99 -1.88 -5.59
CA GLY A 14 9.83 -0.60 -4.92
C GLY A 14 11.03 -0.24 -4.03
N PRO A 15 10.95 0.86 -3.26
CA PRO A 15 12.05 1.32 -2.40
C PRO A 15 12.30 0.43 -1.17
N GLY A 16 11.43 -0.55 -0.92
CA GLY A 16 11.38 -1.31 0.33
C GLY A 16 10.75 -0.51 1.47
N ILE A 17 10.66 -1.16 2.63
CA ILE A 17 10.11 -0.61 3.88
C ILE A 17 11.22 -0.63 4.96
N PRO A 18 11.45 0.48 5.68
CA PRO A 18 12.38 0.52 6.81
C PRO A 18 12.02 -0.49 7.89
N ARG A 19 13.04 -1.13 8.47
CA ARG A 19 12.88 -2.17 9.49
C ARG A 19 11.91 -1.79 10.61
N GLU A 20 12.06 -0.56 11.11
CA GLU A 20 11.25 0.01 12.20
C GLU A 20 9.77 0.21 11.84
N ASP A 21 9.47 0.38 10.56
CA ASP A 21 8.12 0.61 10.06
C ASP A 21 7.39 -0.67 9.66
N ILE A 22 8.10 -1.79 9.46
CA ILE A 22 7.49 -3.04 8.99
C ILE A 22 6.36 -3.51 9.93
N GLU A 23 6.59 -3.52 11.24
CA GLU A 23 5.56 -3.95 12.21
C GLU A 23 4.30 -3.09 12.12
N ASN A 24 4.52 -1.79 11.99
CA ASN A 24 3.47 -0.79 11.90
C ASN A 24 2.66 -0.94 10.61
N VAL A 25 3.30 -1.13 9.46
CA VAL A 25 2.65 -1.27 8.15
C VAL A 25 1.79 -2.54 8.07
N PHE A 26 2.26 -3.66 8.62
CA PHE A 26 1.59 -4.95 8.45
C PHE A 26 0.67 -5.32 9.62
N GLY A 27 0.91 -4.81 10.82
CA GLY A 27 0.24 -5.25 12.05
C GLY A 27 -0.68 -4.24 12.72
N LYS A 28 -0.87 -3.05 12.14
CA LYS A 28 -1.76 -2.02 12.69
C LYS A 28 -2.82 -1.60 11.68
N PHE A 29 -4.09 -1.86 12.00
CA PHE A 29 -5.21 -1.36 11.22
C PHE A 29 -5.26 0.16 11.25
N LEU A 30 -5.70 0.75 10.14
CA LEU A 30 -5.83 2.20 9.96
C LEU A 30 -4.49 2.94 10.14
N LEU A 31 -3.37 2.25 9.91
CA LEU A 31 -2.07 2.88 9.81
C LEU A 31 -1.65 2.99 8.35
N GLY A 32 -1.15 4.16 7.97
CA GLY A 32 -0.70 4.39 6.61
C GLY A 32 -0.04 5.74 6.45
N SER A 33 1.00 5.79 5.64
CA SER A 33 1.67 7.02 5.17
C SER A 33 0.77 7.90 4.27
N ARG A 34 -0.55 7.66 4.26
CA ARG A 34 -1.53 8.24 3.33
C ARG A 34 -2.68 8.94 4.04
N PHE A 35 -2.76 8.87 5.37
CA PHE A 35 -3.84 9.50 6.14
C PHE A 35 -3.66 11.00 6.34
N HIS A 36 -2.42 11.47 6.37
CA HIS A 36 -2.10 12.87 6.68
C HIS A 36 -2.08 13.75 5.44
N ALA A 37 -2.02 13.16 4.24
CA ALA A 37 -1.86 13.86 2.98
C ALA A 37 -2.99 13.51 2.01
N ILE A 38 -3.71 14.53 1.51
CA ILE A 38 -4.66 14.34 0.41
C ILE A 38 -3.84 14.20 -0.87
N ARG A 39 -3.73 12.97 -1.35
CA ARG A 39 -3.11 12.64 -2.63
C ARG A 39 -3.84 11.49 -3.30
N GLN A 40 -3.88 11.49 -4.62
CA GLN A 40 -4.34 10.36 -5.40
C GLN A 40 -3.39 9.17 -5.22
N THR A 41 -3.81 8.19 -4.41
CA THR A 41 -3.09 6.93 -4.21
C THR A 41 -4.04 5.75 -4.37
N ARG A 42 -3.48 4.58 -4.70
CA ARG A 42 -4.24 3.32 -4.63
C ARG A 42 -4.42 2.92 -3.17
N GLY A 43 -5.65 2.53 -2.81
CA GLY A 43 -6.05 2.23 -1.43
C GLY A 43 -6.26 3.49 -0.59
N GLN A 44 -7.32 3.48 0.23
CA GLN A 44 -7.75 4.67 0.98
C GLN A 44 -7.59 4.51 2.50
N GLN A 45 -7.96 3.35 3.06
CA GLN A 45 -8.15 3.18 4.50
C GLN A 45 -7.01 2.45 5.21
N GLY A 46 -5.90 2.12 4.55
CA GLY A 46 -4.76 1.44 5.20
C GLY A 46 -5.10 0.07 5.82
N ILE A 47 -6.17 -0.59 5.37
CA ILE A 47 -6.62 -1.91 5.88
C ILE A 47 -6.16 -3.09 5.02
N GLY A 48 -5.69 -2.83 3.79
CA GLY A 48 -5.53 -3.85 2.76
C GLY A 48 -4.57 -4.97 3.18
N ILE A 49 -3.30 -4.63 3.41
CA ILE A 49 -2.28 -5.64 3.73
C ILE A 49 -2.47 -6.25 5.12
N THR A 50 -2.90 -5.45 6.10
CA THR A 50 -3.24 -5.93 7.44
C THR A 50 -4.37 -6.95 7.40
N GLY A 51 -5.37 -6.74 6.54
CA GLY A 51 -6.44 -7.69 6.29
C GLY A 51 -5.94 -9.01 5.71
N VAL A 52 -4.95 -8.99 4.81
CA VAL A 52 -4.33 -10.20 4.26
C VAL A 52 -3.57 -10.97 5.34
N VAL A 53 -2.77 -10.28 6.18
CA VAL A 53 -2.06 -10.92 7.30
C VAL A 53 -3.05 -11.55 8.28
N MET A 54 -4.12 -10.84 8.63
CA MET A 54 -5.16 -11.35 9.51
C MET A 54 -5.88 -12.55 8.89
N TYR A 55 -6.23 -12.50 7.60
CA TYR A 55 -6.93 -13.58 6.92
C TYR A 55 -6.07 -14.85 6.80
N GLY A 56 -4.77 -14.71 6.47
CA GLY A 56 -3.82 -15.82 6.48
C GLY A 56 -3.70 -16.48 7.85
N GLN A 57 -3.54 -15.65 8.91
CA GLN A 57 -3.48 -16.13 10.28
C GLN A 57 -4.78 -16.85 10.72
N LEU A 58 -5.95 -16.31 10.39
CA LEU A 58 -7.24 -16.91 10.79
C LEU A 58 -7.56 -18.20 10.04
N THR A 59 -7.20 -18.28 8.76
CA THR A 59 -7.62 -19.41 7.90
C THR A 59 -6.59 -20.54 7.84
N ALA A 60 -5.30 -20.21 7.83
CA ALA A 60 -4.21 -21.19 7.73
C ALA A 60 -3.40 -21.34 9.02
N GLY A 61 -3.54 -20.41 9.97
CA GLY A 61 -2.74 -20.41 11.21
C GLY A 61 -1.28 -20.01 11.01
N SER A 62 -0.90 -19.61 9.80
CA SER A 62 0.46 -19.26 9.41
C SER A 62 0.72 -17.77 9.53
N LYS A 63 1.96 -17.41 9.88
CA LYS A 63 2.45 -16.03 9.81
C LYS A 63 2.77 -15.65 8.35
N THR A 64 2.68 -14.36 8.04
CA THR A 64 3.09 -13.80 6.75
C THR A 64 4.58 -13.53 6.77
N LYS A 65 5.33 -14.08 5.82
CA LYS A 65 6.75 -13.79 5.66
C LYS A 65 6.91 -12.53 4.82
N VAL A 66 7.75 -11.63 5.30
CA VAL A 66 8.06 -10.37 4.64
C VAL A 66 9.57 -10.26 4.50
N ILE A 67 10.00 -9.94 3.28
CA ILE A 67 11.39 -9.66 2.93
C ILE A 67 11.41 -8.24 2.40
N SER A 68 12.16 -7.36 3.04
CA SER A 68 12.26 -5.95 2.66
C SER A 68 13.72 -5.55 2.48
N LYS A 69 14.04 -4.92 1.34
CA LYS A 69 15.38 -4.43 1.04
C LYS A 69 15.29 -2.97 0.59
N ILE A 70 15.98 -2.08 1.31
CA ILE A 70 16.18 -0.70 0.90
C ILE A 70 17.49 -0.60 0.12
N SER A 71 17.52 0.21 -0.94
CA SER A 71 18.70 0.37 -1.81
C SER A 71 19.97 0.78 -1.04
N ARG A 72 19.84 1.64 -0.03
CA ARG A 72 20.95 2.12 0.81
C ARG A 72 21.50 1.08 1.79
N ASP A 73 20.71 0.07 2.13
CA ASP A 73 21.08 -0.93 3.14
C ASP A 73 21.91 -2.05 2.49
N SER A 74 22.87 -2.63 3.22
CA SER A 74 23.72 -3.71 2.70
C SER A 74 23.04 -5.08 2.69
N SER A 75 22.01 -5.28 3.50
CA SER A 75 21.29 -6.55 3.68
C SER A 75 19.78 -6.34 3.64
N ALA A 76 19.04 -7.40 3.32
CA ALA A 76 17.59 -7.43 3.39
C ALA A 76 17.15 -7.86 4.79
N VAL A 77 15.99 -7.37 5.21
CA VAL A 77 15.34 -7.78 6.46
C VAL A 77 14.34 -8.87 6.14
N PHE A 78 14.50 -10.02 6.79
CA PHE A 78 13.56 -11.13 6.75
C PHE A 78 12.80 -11.17 8.06
N VAL A 79 11.48 -11.26 8.00
CA VAL A 79 10.66 -11.25 9.20
C VAL A 79 9.34 -11.98 8.98
N GLU A 80 8.88 -12.69 10.00
CA GLU A 80 7.54 -13.26 10.03
C GLU A 80 6.61 -12.42 10.90
N LEU A 81 5.46 -12.07 10.34
CA LEU A 81 4.49 -11.16 10.95
C LEU A 81 3.15 -11.86 11.14
N GLY A 82 2.62 -11.74 12.34
CA GLY A 82 1.21 -11.98 12.66
C GLY A 82 0.57 -10.72 13.23
N ILE A 83 -0.70 -10.81 13.61
CA ILE A 83 -1.46 -9.72 14.24
C ILE A 83 -2.12 -10.17 15.54
N ASP A 84 -1.92 -9.39 16.59
CA ASP A 84 -2.73 -9.45 17.80
C ASP A 84 -3.95 -8.54 17.61
N THR A 85 -5.10 -9.16 17.32
CA THR A 85 -6.35 -8.44 17.07
C THR A 85 -6.91 -7.74 18.30
N ARG A 86 -6.54 -8.17 19.53
CA ARG A 86 -6.99 -7.52 20.76
C ARG A 86 -6.25 -6.22 21.01
N ARG A 87 -4.95 -6.19 20.68
CA ARG A 87 -4.09 -5.02 20.89
C ARG A 87 -3.89 -4.16 19.64
N ASN A 88 -4.36 -4.62 18.47
CA ASN A 88 -4.11 -4.01 17.16
C ASN A 88 -2.60 -3.73 16.95
N LYS A 89 -1.78 -4.75 17.20
CA LYS A 89 -0.32 -4.70 17.08
C LYS A 89 0.21 -5.93 16.34
N ALA A 90 1.32 -5.77 15.64
CA ALA A 90 2.02 -6.89 15.02
C ALA A 90 2.60 -7.83 16.08
N THR A 91 2.66 -9.12 15.76
CA THR A 91 3.51 -10.09 16.46
C THR A 91 4.64 -10.51 15.53
N LYS A 92 5.88 -10.36 15.98
CA LYS A 92 7.07 -10.58 15.16
C LYS A 92 7.82 -11.83 15.59
N SER A 93 8.32 -12.61 14.63
CA SER A 93 9.24 -13.71 14.86
C SER A 93 10.21 -13.90 13.70
N GLY A 94 11.27 -14.69 13.92
CA GLY A 94 12.18 -15.11 12.87
C GLY A 94 12.88 -13.94 12.17
N GLU A 95 13.19 -12.87 12.91
CA GLU A 95 13.90 -11.74 12.33
C GLU A 95 15.35 -12.11 12.04
N SER A 96 15.77 -11.95 10.79
CA SER A 96 17.15 -12.07 10.37
C SER A 96 17.52 -11.03 9.32
N ARG A 97 18.83 -10.85 9.11
CA ARG A 97 19.38 -10.01 8.06
C ARG A 97 20.29 -10.86 7.20
N ASP A 98 20.03 -10.88 5.91
CA ASP A 98 20.81 -11.65 4.96
C ASP A 98 20.76 -11.02 3.56
N ILE A 99 21.54 -11.56 2.63
CA ILE A 99 21.47 -11.21 1.22
C ILE A 99 20.19 -11.82 0.64
N TRP A 100 19.36 -10.97 0.05
CA TRP A 100 18.20 -11.46 -0.70
C TRP A 100 18.62 -11.74 -2.13
N LEU A 101 18.63 -13.02 -2.51
CA LEU A 101 18.88 -13.48 -3.86
C LEU A 101 17.56 -13.68 -4.61
N ASP A 102 17.51 -13.28 -5.87
CA ASP A 102 16.37 -13.54 -6.74
C ASP A 102 16.30 -15.03 -7.08
N GLU A 103 15.11 -15.63 -6.98
CA GLU A 103 14.92 -17.06 -7.21
C GLU A 103 15.15 -17.48 -8.66
N LYS A 104 15.02 -16.56 -9.62
CA LYS A 104 15.20 -16.85 -11.05
C LYS A 104 16.64 -16.64 -11.49
N THR A 105 17.28 -15.54 -11.08
CA THR A 105 18.61 -15.16 -11.56
C THR A 105 19.72 -15.51 -10.58
N SER A 106 19.39 -15.84 -9.33
CA SER A 106 20.36 -16.02 -8.23
C SER A 106 21.22 -14.78 -7.95
N GLU A 107 20.80 -13.61 -8.45
CA GLU A 107 21.49 -12.34 -8.24
C GLU A 107 20.93 -11.60 -7.01
N PRO A 108 21.75 -10.79 -6.31
CA PRO A 108 21.27 -9.97 -5.21
C PRO A 108 20.23 -8.95 -5.64
N VAL A 109 19.06 -8.97 -4.99
CA VAL A 109 18.00 -7.98 -5.22
C VAL A 109 18.44 -6.64 -4.61
N PRO A 110 18.53 -5.55 -5.39
CA PRO A 110 19.06 -4.28 -4.90
C PRO A 110 18.10 -3.58 -3.94
N HIS A 111 16.80 -3.60 -4.25
CA HIS A 111 15.72 -3.03 -3.45
C HIS A 111 14.37 -3.67 -3.82
N GLY A 112 13.43 -3.64 -2.88
CA GLY A 112 12.08 -4.16 -3.10
C GLY A 112 11.43 -4.69 -1.84
N LEU A 113 10.25 -5.25 -2.03
CA LEU A 113 9.47 -5.92 -1.00
C LEU A 113 8.92 -7.23 -1.56
N LYS A 114 9.08 -8.32 -0.82
CA LYS A 114 8.46 -9.61 -1.09
C LYS A 114 7.62 -10.04 0.10
N ILE A 115 6.41 -10.47 -0.19
CA ILE A 115 5.42 -10.91 0.79
C ILE A 115 4.96 -12.30 0.40
N GLU A 116 5.02 -13.23 1.34
CA GLU A 116 4.53 -14.59 1.21
C GLU A 116 3.53 -14.87 2.33
N THR A 117 2.33 -15.31 1.95
CA THR A 117 1.28 -15.64 2.91
C THR A 117 0.53 -16.89 2.47
N GLU A 118 0.25 -17.78 3.41
CA GLU A 118 -0.61 -18.94 3.19
C GLU A 118 -2.01 -18.63 3.72
N MET A 119 -3.03 -18.94 2.92
CA MET A 119 -4.42 -18.64 3.28
C MET A 119 -5.35 -19.69 2.70
N ARG A 120 -6.53 -19.86 3.31
CA ARG A 120 -7.59 -20.65 2.67
C ARG A 120 -8.29 -19.83 1.59
N ALA A 121 -8.06 -20.18 0.35
CA ALA A 121 -8.70 -19.55 -0.80
C ALA A 121 -8.63 -20.46 -2.03
N LYS A 122 -9.49 -20.18 -3.01
CA LYS A 122 -9.53 -20.86 -4.31
C LYS A 122 -9.14 -19.89 -5.40
N TYR A 123 -8.20 -20.28 -6.25
CA TYR A 123 -7.91 -19.53 -7.46
C TYR A 123 -9.04 -19.74 -8.47
N GLN A 124 -9.77 -18.65 -8.77
CA GLN A 124 -10.88 -18.66 -9.71
C GLN A 124 -10.41 -18.22 -11.09
N ARG A 125 -10.81 -18.96 -12.13
CA ARG A 125 -10.59 -18.60 -13.55
C ARG A 125 -11.82 -17.91 -14.13
N GLY A 126 -11.62 -17.18 -15.24
CA GLY A 126 -12.68 -16.49 -15.97
C GLY A 126 -12.63 -14.97 -15.81
N ARG A 127 -13.75 -14.28 -16.05
CA ARG A 127 -13.80 -12.80 -16.13
C ARG A 127 -13.47 -12.08 -14.82
N GLN A 128 -13.66 -12.74 -13.68
CA GLN A 128 -13.35 -12.21 -12.34
C GLN A 128 -12.06 -12.82 -11.76
N SER A 129 -11.17 -13.35 -12.61
CA SER A 129 -9.91 -13.93 -12.17
C SER A 129 -8.86 -12.88 -11.83
N VAL A 130 -7.86 -13.31 -11.06
CA VAL A 130 -6.64 -12.51 -10.80
C VAL A 130 -5.90 -12.23 -12.10
N HIS A 131 -5.83 -13.21 -13.02
CA HIS A 131 -5.25 -13.02 -14.35
C HIS A 131 -5.88 -11.84 -15.10
N GLN A 132 -7.21 -11.80 -15.18
CA GLN A 132 -7.91 -10.71 -15.87
C GLN A 132 -7.67 -9.36 -15.18
N TYR A 133 -7.62 -9.32 -13.84
CA TYR A 133 -7.30 -8.10 -13.10
C TYR A 133 -5.88 -7.59 -13.44
N LEU A 134 -4.89 -8.47 -13.46
CA LEU A 134 -3.50 -8.12 -13.80
C LEU A 134 -3.36 -7.69 -15.27
N ARG A 135 -4.05 -8.38 -16.18
CA ARG A 135 -4.12 -7.99 -17.61
C ARG A 135 -4.72 -6.59 -17.80
N MET A 136 -5.83 -6.28 -17.14
CA MET A 136 -6.41 -4.93 -17.22
C MET A 136 -5.49 -3.89 -16.57
N THR A 137 -4.77 -4.28 -15.50
CA THR A 137 -3.81 -3.41 -14.83
C THR A 137 -2.62 -3.08 -15.72
N SER A 138 -2.09 -4.04 -16.49
CA SER A 138 -0.98 -3.79 -17.42
C SER A 138 -1.39 -2.88 -18.57
N ILE A 139 -2.62 -3.00 -19.08
CA ILE A 139 -3.16 -2.11 -20.13
C ILE A 139 -3.22 -0.65 -19.64
N VAL A 140 -3.68 -0.42 -18.40
CA VAL A 140 -3.80 0.94 -17.84
C VAL A 140 -2.44 1.50 -17.39
N ASN A 141 -1.47 0.63 -17.10
CA ASN A 141 -0.13 1.00 -16.63
C ASN A 141 0.94 0.45 -17.58
N PRO A 142 1.07 1.02 -18.81
CA PRO A 142 1.98 0.50 -19.82
C PRO A 142 3.47 0.66 -19.46
N HIS A 143 3.76 1.33 -18.35
CA HIS A 143 5.10 1.51 -17.79
C HIS A 143 5.49 0.45 -16.75
N ALA A 144 4.56 -0.43 -16.37
CA ALA A 144 4.80 -1.50 -15.43
C ALA A 144 4.95 -2.83 -16.17
N SER A 145 5.97 -3.61 -15.79
CA SER A 145 6.05 -5.02 -16.18
C SER A 145 5.39 -5.85 -15.07
N ILE A 146 4.46 -6.74 -15.43
CA ILE A 146 3.71 -7.57 -14.49
C ILE A 146 3.85 -9.02 -14.95
N SER A 147 4.25 -9.92 -14.04
CA SER A 147 4.25 -11.36 -14.30
C SER A 147 3.33 -12.08 -13.31
N LEU A 148 2.65 -13.11 -13.80
CA LEU A 148 1.81 -14.00 -13.00
C LEU A 148 2.24 -15.44 -13.28
N ILE A 149 2.53 -16.18 -12.22
CA ILE A 149 2.79 -17.63 -12.29
C ILE A 149 1.89 -18.31 -11.28
N VAL A 150 1.06 -19.23 -11.74
CA VAL A 150 0.17 -20.06 -10.92
C VAL A 150 0.62 -21.49 -11.07
N ARG A 151 0.99 -22.12 -9.94
CA ARG A 151 1.44 -23.52 -9.89
C ARG A 151 0.43 -24.36 -9.11
N ASP A 152 0.21 -25.61 -9.50
CA ASP A 152 -0.49 -26.59 -8.66
C ASP A 152 0.46 -27.12 -7.57
N ARG A 153 -0.08 -27.92 -6.65
CA ARG A 153 0.70 -28.53 -5.56
C ARG A 153 1.82 -29.44 -6.05
N ASP A 154 1.64 -30.04 -7.23
CA ASP A 154 2.61 -30.94 -7.85
C ASP A 154 3.73 -30.18 -8.58
N GLY A 155 3.72 -28.84 -8.50
CA GLY A 155 4.71 -27.97 -9.14
C GLY A 155 4.43 -27.66 -10.62
N SER A 156 3.41 -28.28 -11.21
CA SER A 156 2.99 -28.01 -12.59
C SER A 156 2.45 -26.59 -12.74
N THR A 157 2.91 -25.88 -13.77
CA THR A 157 2.39 -24.56 -14.11
C THR A 157 0.98 -24.68 -14.67
N ILE A 158 0.03 -24.05 -13.99
CA ILE A 158 -1.38 -24.01 -14.36
C ILE A 158 -1.65 -22.87 -15.34
N GLU A 159 -1.08 -21.71 -15.06
CA GLU A 159 -1.30 -20.47 -15.79
C GLU A 159 -0.05 -19.60 -15.58
N GLU A 160 0.51 -19.11 -16.67
CA GLU A 160 1.67 -18.22 -16.67
C GLU A 160 1.45 -17.16 -17.73
N ASP A 161 1.62 -15.90 -17.35
CA ASP A 161 1.51 -14.77 -18.27
C ASP A 161 2.48 -13.67 -17.84
N GLU A 162 3.06 -13.00 -18.82
CA GLU A 162 3.99 -11.90 -18.63
C GLU A 162 3.59 -10.73 -19.52
N TRP A 163 3.21 -9.63 -18.88
CA TRP A 163 2.92 -8.38 -19.56
C TRP A 163 4.12 -7.44 -19.40
N GLN A 164 4.95 -7.38 -20.42
CA GLN A 164 6.09 -6.47 -20.45
C GLN A 164 5.62 -5.02 -20.66
N ARG A 165 6.33 -4.08 -20.03
CA ARG A 165 6.12 -2.65 -20.25
C ARG A 165 6.25 -2.31 -21.73
N THR A 166 5.41 -1.41 -22.21
CA THR A 166 5.46 -0.88 -23.59
C THR A 166 6.14 0.49 -23.64
N THR A 167 6.28 1.18 -22.50
CA THR A 167 6.91 2.50 -22.43
C THR A 167 7.70 2.66 -21.14
N ASP A 168 8.87 3.29 -21.19
CA ASP A 168 9.61 3.68 -19.98
C ASP A 168 9.20 5.07 -19.47
N ARG A 169 8.24 5.72 -20.14
CA ARG A 169 7.78 7.04 -19.75
C ARG A 169 6.81 6.93 -18.57
N PHE A 170 7.25 7.38 -17.40
CA PHE A 170 6.37 7.54 -16.25
C PHE A 170 5.29 8.62 -16.46
N PRO A 171 4.13 8.50 -15.81
CA PRO A 171 3.10 9.53 -15.82
C PRO A 171 3.68 10.90 -15.41
N LYS A 172 3.41 11.95 -16.19
CA LYS A 172 4.00 13.29 -16.03
C LYS A 172 3.73 13.96 -14.68
N ARG A 173 2.67 13.57 -13.98
CA ARG A 173 2.30 14.14 -12.68
C ARG A 173 2.68 13.17 -11.58
N VAL A 174 3.79 13.43 -10.90
CA VAL A 174 3.99 12.91 -9.55
C VAL A 174 2.85 13.49 -8.71
N VAL A 175 2.06 12.62 -8.11
CA VAL A 175 0.95 13.05 -7.27
C VAL A 175 1.54 13.68 -6.01
N SER A 176 1.63 15.01 -6.01
CA SER A 176 1.97 15.77 -4.82
C SER A 176 0.77 15.82 -3.88
N GLU A 177 1.05 16.01 -2.60
CA GLU A 177 0.03 16.38 -1.64
C GLU A 177 -0.66 17.68 -2.07
N ILE A 178 -1.98 17.71 -1.96
CA ILE A 178 -2.79 18.89 -2.26
C ILE A 178 -3.55 19.33 -1.01
N LYS A 179 -3.84 20.63 -0.94
CA LYS A 179 -4.75 21.17 0.07
C LYS A 179 -6.20 20.80 -0.28
N PRO A 180 -7.07 20.58 0.72
CA PRO A 180 -8.49 20.34 0.46
C PRO A 180 -9.16 21.53 -0.23
N HIS A 181 -10.17 21.25 -1.05
CA HIS A 181 -11.04 22.29 -1.60
C HIS A 181 -12.20 22.59 -0.62
N PRO A 182 -12.56 23.87 -0.36
CA PRO A 182 -13.57 24.24 0.64
C PRO A 182 -14.93 23.56 0.45
N HIS A 183 -15.39 23.43 -0.80
CA HIS A 183 -16.69 22.83 -1.11
C HIS A 183 -16.84 21.38 -0.58
N GLY A 184 -15.75 20.61 -0.51
CA GLY A 184 -15.79 19.19 -0.13
C GLY A 184 -15.72 18.94 1.37
N ILE A 185 -15.69 19.99 2.20
CA ILE A 185 -15.31 19.88 3.61
C ILE A 185 -16.54 19.78 4.51
N GLN A 186 -16.52 18.75 5.36
CA GLN A 186 -17.52 18.54 6.40
C GLN A 186 -17.08 19.16 7.72
N LEU A 187 -18.04 19.42 8.61
CA LEU A 187 -17.80 20.07 9.91
C LEU A 187 -16.72 19.37 10.75
N GLY A 188 -16.73 18.03 10.82
CA GLY A 188 -15.72 17.28 11.57
C GLY A 188 -14.30 17.46 11.03
N SER A 189 -14.14 17.54 9.70
CA SER A 189 -12.85 17.84 9.07
C SER A 189 -12.42 19.28 9.34
N LEU A 190 -13.35 20.24 9.25
CA LEU A 190 -13.07 21.64 9.57
C LEU A 190 -12.64 21.81 11.04
N GLN A 191 -13.33 21.17 11.98
CA GLN A 191 -12.97 21.19 13.40
C GLN A 191 -11.57 20.62 13.66
N ARG A 192 -11.21 19.52 13.00
CA ARG A 192 -9.86 18.96 13.10
C ARG A 192 -8.82 19.94 12.55
N MET A 193 -9.06 20.49 11.36
CA MET A 193 -8.16 21.48 10.74
C MET A 193 -7.97 22.71 11.63
N LEU A 194 -9.04 23.20 12.29
CA LEU A 194 -8.95 24.34 13.21
C LEU A 194 -8.13 24.03 14.47
N ARG A 195 -8.12 22.78 14.96
CA ARG A 195 -7.30 22.36 16.12
C ARG A 195 -5.83 22.20 15.76
N GLU A 196 -5.54 21.79 14.53
CA GLU A 196 -4.19 21.56 14.02
C GLU A 196 -3.55 22.83 13.44
N ALA A 197 -4.35 23.86 13.13
CA ALA A 197 -3.89 25.10 12.53
C ALA A 197 -2.99 25.92 13.45
N GLU A 198 -1.89 26.43 12.89
CA GLU A 198 -0.99 27.36 13.56
C GLU A 198 -1.44 28.81 13.44
N GLU A 199 -2.31 29.13 12.46
CA GLU A 199 -2.76 30.48 12.20
C GLU A 199 -3.75 30.99 13.25
N ARG A 200 -3.45 32.15 13.84
CA ARG A 200 -4.33 32.83 14.80
C ARG A 200 -5.52 33.57 14.16
N LYS A 201 -5.44 33.88 12.87
CA LYS A 201 -6.45 34.65 12.13
C LYS A 201 -7.23 33.75 11.18
N MET A 202 -8.55 33.79 11.23
CA MET A 202 -9.41 32.97 10.38
C MET A 202 -9.20 33.24 8.88
N THR A 203 -8.94 34.49 8.48
CA THR A 203 -8.59 34.84 7.10
C THR A 203 -7.31 34.16 6.62
N SER A 204 -6.31 34.07 7.50
CA SER A 204 -5.04 33.41 7.20
C SER A 204 -5.21 31.89 7.16
N PHE A 205 -5.98 31.34 8.11
CA PHE A 205 -6.33 29.92 8.13
C PHE A 205 -6.98 29.49 6.80
N LEU A 206 -8.00 30.23 6.35
CA LEU A 206 -8.73 29.90 5.11
C LEU A 206 -7.82 29.94 3.87
N ARG A 207 -6.91 30.91 3.78
CA ARG A 207 -5.96 31.03 2.67
C ARG A 207 -4.91 29.93 2.67
N HIS A 208 -4.36 29.59 3.82
CA HIS A 208 -3.22 28.67 3.90
C HIS A 208 -3.63 27.21 3.95
N ASN A 209 -4.82 26.88 4.45
CA ASN A 209 -5.23 25.49 4.63
C ASN A 209 -6.12 24.97 3.50
N PHE A 210 -6.69 25.83 2.64
CA PHE A 210 -7.52 25.41 1.52
C PHE A 210 -6.90 25.75 0.16
N SER A 211 -7.19 24.90 -0.82
CA SER A 211 -6.85 25.15 -2.22
C SER A 211 -7.88 26.09 -2.84
N GLY A 212 -7.41 27.06 -3.63
CA GLY A 212 -8.27 28.00 -4.37
C GLY A 212 -8.84 29.15 -3.54
N VAL A 213 -8.44 29.33 -2.27
CA VAL A 213 -8.93 30.44 -1.43
C VAL A 213 -7.94 31.61 -1.45
N SER A 214 -8.32 32.70 -2.10
CA SER A 214 -7.59 33.96 -2.05
C SER A 214 -7.92 34.75 -0.77
N MET A 215 -7.12 35.77 -0.43
CA MET A 215 -7.45 36.67 0.69
C MET A 215 -8.80 37.36 0.51
N ARG A 216 -9.19 37.66 -0.73
CA ARG A 216 -10.48 38.27 -1.06
C ARG A 216 -11.61 37.27 -0.77
N ALA A 217 -11.50 36.06 -1.31
CA ALA A 217 -12.49 35.00 -1.10
C ALA A 217 -12.62 34.65 0.40
N ALA A 218 -11.52 34.60 1.14
CA ALA A 218 -11.56 34.36 2.58
C ALA A 218 -12.36 35.42 3.35
N ARG A 219 -12.27 36.70 2.95
CA ARG A 219 -13.07 37.78 3.57
C ARG A 219 -14.54 37.70 3.20
N GLU A 220 -14.85 37.40 1.93
CA GLU A 220 -16.23 37.21 1.46
C GLU A 220 -16.91 36.03 2.18
N ILE A 221 -16.19 34.91 2.36
CA ILE A 221 -16.68 33.75 3.12
C ILE A 221 -16.99 34.12 4.58
N LEU A 222 -16.13 34.92 5.22
CA LEU A 222 -16.34 35.32 6.61
C LEU A 222 -17.50 36.31 6.75
N ALA A 223 -17.60 37.27 5.84
CA ALA A 223 -18.71 38.22 5.81
C ALA A 223 -20.07 37.52 5.67
N GLU A 224 -20.17 36.52 4.77
CA GLU A 224 -21.38 35.72 4.60
C GLU A 224 -21.68 34.85 5.83
N ALA A 225 -20.64 34.36 6.51
CA ALA A 225 -20.76 33.58 7.75
C ALA A 225 -21.04 34.44 9.00
N GLY A 226 -21.08 35.77 8.88
CA GLY A 226 -21.34 36.69 9.99
C GLY A 226 -20.12 36.97 10.89
N PHE A 227 -18.90 36.84 10.37
CA PHE A 227 -17.63 37.08 11.07
C PHE A 227 -16.81 38.22 10.48
#